data_AF-A0A7Y2G171-F1
#
_entry.id   AF-A0A7Y2G171-F1
#
_cell.length_a   1.000
_cell.length_b   1.000
_cell.length_c   1.000
_cell.angle_alpha   90.00
_cell.angle_beta   90.00
_cell.angle_gamma   90.00
#
_symmetry.space_group_name_H-M   'P 1'
#
loop_
_entity.id
_entity.type
_entity.pdbx_description
1 polymer ?
#
loop_
_entity_poly.entity_id
_entity_poly.type
_entity_poly.pdbx_seq_one_letter_code
_entity_poly.pdbx_strand_id
1 'polypeptide(L)'
;MANRFSGASFLRKETTATPELVLGRVFDHRFEKKSGGRKKGVEDGNSHYRKGVAGDWVNHFDRKHCEAFIDRFSDVLQVTGYEADESWVDEHLAALEEARVTT
;
A
#
# COMPACT_ATOMS: atom_id res chain seq x y z
N MET A 1 -30.51 -3.78 7.57
CA MET A 1 -29.28 -4.34 8.15
C MET A 1 -28.94 -3.57 9.42
N ALA A 2 -28.92 -4.22 10.58
CA ALA A 2 -28.60 -3.55 11.85
C ALA A 2 -27.11 -3.18 11.90
N ASN A 3 -26.80 -1.92 12.21
CA ASN A 3 -25.44 -1.43 12.36
C ASN A 3 -24.76 -2.15 13.53
N ARG A 4 -23.83 -3.05 13.20
CA ARG A 4 -23.17 -3.98 14.13
C ARG A 4 -22.24 -3.29 15.15
N PHE A 5 -22.09 -1.97 15.03
CA PHE A 5 -21.23 -1.13 15.88
C PHE A 5 -22.02 -0.22 16.84
N SER A 6 -23.33 -0.40 16.99
CA SER A 6 -24.19 0.44 17.84
C SER A 6 -23.79 0.49 19.32
N GLY A 7 -23.17 -0.56 19.86
CA GLY A 7 -22.89 -0.68 21.30
C GLY A 7 -21.67 0.09 21.81
N ALA A 8 -20.77 0.54 20.93
CA ALA A 8 -19.50 1.16 21.29
C ALA A 8 -19.41 2.64 20.89
N SER A 9 -20.53 3.27 20.52
CA SER A 9 -20.56 4.68 20.12
C SER A 9 -19.99 5.62 21.18
N PHE A 10 -20.08 5.27 22.46
CA PHE A 10 -19.54 6.07 23.58
C PHE A 10 -18.00 6.12 23.61
N LEU A 11 -17.30 5.17 22.96
CA LEU A 11 -15.85 5.21 22.80
C LEU A 11 -15.42 6.21 21.72
N ARG A 12 -16.35 6.62 20.85
CA ARG A 12 -16.10 7.63 19.83
C ARG A 12 -16.14 9.00 20.51
N LYS A 13 -14.99 9.43 21.03
CA LYS A 13 -14.79 10.85 21.34
C LYS A 13 -14.78 11.62 20.02
N GLU A 14 -15.76 12.49 19.84
CA GLU A 14 -15.70 13.49 18.78
C GLU A 14 -14.51 14.40 19.07
N THR A 15 -13.49 14.30 18.23
CA THR A 15 -12.31 15.17 18.30
C THR A 15 -12.61 16.43 17.51
N THR A 16 -12.44 17.58 18.14
CA THR A 16 -12.44 18.88 17.46
C THR A 16 -11.16 18.99 16.62
N ALA A 17 -11.15 18.36 15.45
CA ALA A 17 -10.07 18.47 14.47
C ALA A 17 -10.53 19.38 13.34
N THR A 18 -9.91 20.55 13.22
CA THR A 18 -10.16 21.42 12.06
C THR A 18 -9.47 20.85 10.82
N PRO A 19 -9.96 21.14 9.60
CA PRO A 19 -9.31 20.70 8.37
C PRO A 19 -7.83 21.11 8.29
N GLU A 20 -7.50 22.32 8.73
CA GLU A 20 -6.12 22.86 8.73
C GLU A 20 -5.22 22.05 9.65
N LEU A 21 -5.72 21.66 10.83
CA LEU A 21 -4.99 20.82 11.76
C LEU A 21 -4.72 19.44 11.13
N VAL A 22 -5.71 18.83 10.50
CA VAL A 22 -5.55 17.52 9.83
C VAL A 22 -4.54 17.63 8.69
N LEU A 23 -4.69 18.62 7.81
CA LEU A 23 -3.78 18.84 6.69
C LEU A 23 -2.35 19.14 7.15
N GLY A 24 -2.19 19.96 8.20
CA GLY A 24 -0.89 20.22 8.81
C GLY A 24 -0.22 18.94 9.33
N ARG A 25 -0.99 18.05 9.96
CA ARG A 25 -0.47 16.74 10.40
C ARG A 25 -0.11 15.83 9.24
N VAL A 26 -0.93 15.76 8.19
CA VAL A 26 -0.59 15.00 6.98
C VAL A 26 0.70 15.53 6.36
N PHE A 27 0.84 16.86 6.26
CA PHE A 27 2.03 17.50 5.71
C PHE A 27 3.28 17.24 6.56
N ASP A 28 3.15 17.28 7.89
CA ASP A 28 4.24 17.01 8.83
C ASP A 28 4.73 15.56 8.83
N HIS A 29 3.86 14.64 8.40
CA HIS A 29 4.13 13.21 8.36
C HIS A 29 4.35 12.67 6.95
N ARG A 30 4.47 13.53 5.94
CA ARG A 30 4.86 13.10 4.59
C ARG A 30 6.22 12.42 4.59
N PHE A 31 6.42 11.52 3.64
CA PHE A 31 7.63 10.71 3.50
C PHE A 31 8.90 11.55 3.53
N GLU A 32 8.97 12.60 2.72
CA GLU A 32 10.16 13.43 2.53
C GLU A 32 10.62 14.08 3.84
N LYS A 33 9.68 14.47 4.71
CA LYS A 33 10.01 15.06 6.02
C LYS A 33 10.52 14.01 7.00
N LYS A 34 10.02 12.78 6.90
CA LYS A 34 10.40 11.68 7.78
C LYS A 34 11.65 10.92 7.32
N SER A 35 11.95 10.96 6.02
CA SER A 35 13.09 10.30 5.38
C SER A 35 14.37 11.16 5.33
N GLY A 36 14.38 12.33 5.99
CA GLY A 36 15.51 13.26 5.97
C GLY A 36 15.67 14.05 4.67
N GLY A 37 14.57 14.29 3.95
CA GLY A 37 14.53 15.06 2.71
C GLY A 37 14.59 14.21 1.43
N ARG A 38 14.71 12.88 1.54
CA ARG A 38 14.72 12.00 0.36
C ARG A 38 13.38 12.03 -0.36
N LYS A 39 13.44 12.15 -1.69
CA LYS A 39 12.26 12.03 -2.56
C LYS A 39 11.74 10.59 -2.55
N LYS A 40 10.43 10.42 -2.71
CA LYS A 40 9.81 9.11 -2.94
C LYS A 40 10.46 8.43 -4.15
N GLY A 41 10.70 7.12 -4.04
CA GLY A 41 11.38 6.31 -5.05
C GLY A 41 12.88 6.16 -4.80
N VAL A 42 13.51 7.06 -4.03
CA VAL A 42 14.92 6.95 -3.66
C VAL A 42 15.08 6.02 -2.47
N GLU A 43 15.62 4.83 -2.73
CA GLU A 43 15.77 3.77 -1.74
C GLU A 43 16.94 4.01 -0.77
N ASP A 44 16.69 3.72 0.50
CA ASP A 44 17.72 3.57 1.54
C ASP A 44 17.37 2.34 2.40
N GLY A 45 18.16 1.27 2.25
CA GLY A 45 17.95 -0.01 2.94
C GLY A 45 18.20 0.03 4.45
N ASN A 46 18.89 1.05 4.95
CA ASN A 46 19.18 1.20 6.38
C ASN A 46 18.17 2.10 7.11
N SER A 47 17.20 2.66 6.39
CA SER A 47 16.19 3.56 6.94
C SER A 47 14.85 2.85 7.13
N HIS A 48 14.16 3.16 8.24
CA HIS A 48 12.76 2.78 8.41
C HIS A 48 11.87 3.31 7.27
N TYR A 49 12.19 4.50 6.74
CA TYR A 49 11.50 5.11 5.60
C TYR A 49 12.18 4.71 4.28
N ARG A 50 12.10 3.43 3.89
CA ARG A 50 12.89 2.86 2.79
C ARG A 50 12.75 3.57 1.44
N LYS A 51 11.59 3.47 0.78
CA LYS A 51 11.35 3.99 -0.59
C LYS A 51 10.17 4.96 -0.71
N GLY A 52 9.15 4.81 0.14
CA GLY A 52 8.01 5.75 0.18
C GLY A 52 7.07 5.68 -1.01
N VAL A 53 7.06 4.56 -1.74
CA VAL A 53 6.17 4.30 -2.89
C VAL A 53 5.35 3.04 -2.65
N ALA A 54 4.10 3.07 -3.09
CA ALA A 54 3.27 1.87 -3.17
C ALA A 54 3.66 1.06 -4.41
N GLY A 55 3.35 -0.23 -4.43
CA GLY A 55 3.60 -1.09 -5.60
C GLY A 55 5.04 -1.57 -5.77
N ASP A 56 5.96 -1.29 -4.83
CA ASP A 56 7.36 -1.73 -4.97
C ASP A 56 7.54 -3.25 -5.02
N TRP A 57 6.55 -4.02 -4.53
CA TRP A 57 6.53 -5.48 -4.60
C TRP A 57 6.59 -6.02 -6.04
N VAL A 58 6.09 -5.25 -7.01
CA VAL A 58 6.15 -5.58 -8.44
C VAL A 58 7.61 -5.81 -8.87
N ASN A 59 8.57 -5.05 -8.33
CA ASN A 59 9.97 -5.24 -8.73
C ASN A 59 10.62 -6.52 -8.18
N HIS A 60 9.95 -7.23 -7.27
CA HIS A 60 10.54 -8.37 -6.54
C HIS A 60 9.76 -9.67 -6.71
N PHE A 61 8.47 -9.62 -7.02
CA PHE A 61 7.63 -10.81 -7.15
C PHE A 61 7.83 -11.46 -8.51
N ASP A 62 8.37 -12.68 -8.53
CA ASP A 62 8.34 -13.55 -9.72
C ASP A 62 7.08 -14.44 -9.73
N ARG A 63 6.95 -15.28 -10.76
CA ARG A 63 5.83 -16.22 -10.92
C ARG A 63 5.61 -17.09 -9.67
N LYS A 64 6.68 -17.60 -9.06
CA LYS A 64 6.56 -18.48 -7.89
C LYS A 64 6.01 -17.73 -6.68
N HIS A 65 6.38 -16.46 -6.53
CA HIS A 65 5.82 -15.61 -5.47
C HIS A 65 4.33 -15.36 -5.68
N CYS A 66 3.90 -15.11 -6.91
CA CYS A 66 2.49 -14.90 -7.25
C CYS A 66 1.66 -16.15 -6.99
N GLU A 67 2.12 -17.32 -7.45
CA GLU A 67 1.48 -18.61 -7.22
C GLU A 67 1.36 -18.93 -5.72
N ALA A 68 2.44 -18.74 -4.96
CA ALA A 68 2.43 -18.95 -3.51
C ALA A 68 1.49 -17.97 -2.78
N PHE A 69 1.36 -16.74 -3.28
CA PHE A 69 0.46 -15.75 -2.71
C PHE A 69 -1.01 -16.16 -2.92
N ILE A 70 -1.38 -16.55 -4.13
CA ILE A 70 -2.74 -17.02 -4.46
C ILE A 70 -3.08 -18.27 -3.66
N ASP A 71 -2.19 -19.25 -3.60
CA ASP A 71 -2.40 -20.49 -2.81
C ASP A 71 -2.65 -20.19 -1.32
N ARG A 72 -1.90 -19.23 -0.76
CA ARG A 72 -1.98 -18.93 0.68
C ARG A 72 -3.14 -18.01 1.07
N PHE A 73 -3.48 -17.07 0.20
CA PHE A 73 -4.38 -15.96 0.51
C PHE A 73 -5.64 -15.91 -0.37
N SER A 74 -5.81 -16.87 -1.29
CA SER A 74 -7.00 -17.07 -2.10
C SER A 74 -7.52 -15.76 -2.70
N ASP A 75 -8.75 -15.35 -2.35
CA ASP A 75 -9.49 -14.24 -2.92
C ASP A 75 -9.30 -12.91 -2.15
N VAL A 76 -8.24 -12.80 -1.33
CA VAL A 76 -8.07 -11.63 -0.45
C VAL A 76 -8.07 -10.32 -1.22
N LEU A 77 -7.47 -10.28 -2.42
CA LEU A 77 -7.36 -9.08 -3.23
C LEU A 77 -8.72 -8.66 -3.82
N GLN A 78 -9.55 -9.64 -4.17
CA GLN A 78 -10.90 -9.45 -4.68
C GLN A 78 -11.85 -9.00 -3.57
N VAL A 79 -11.77 -9.64 -2.41
CA VAL A 79 -12.59 -9.28 -1.23
C VAL A 79 -12.26 -7.87 -0.72
N THR A 80 -11.01 -7.45 -0.85
CA THR A 80 -10.56 -6.11 -0.45
C THR A 80 -10.67 -5.05 -1.55
N GLY A 81 -10.98 -5.46 -2.79
CA GLY A 81 -11.14 -4.57 -3.93
C GLY A 81 -9.85 -3.99 -4.49
N TYR A 82 -8.69 -4.61 -4.18
CA TYR A 82 -7.42 -4.23 -4.79
C TYR A 82 -7.31 -4.74 -6.23
N GLU A 83 -7.82 -5.96 -6.50
CA GLU A 83 -7.82 -6.56 -7.84
C GLU A 83 -9.20 -7.17 -8.15
N ALA A 84 -9.56 -7.23 -9.44
CA ALA A 84 -10.86 -7.77 -9.86
C ALA A 84 -10.87 -9.31 -9.89
N ASP A 85 -9.81 -9.92 -10.41
CA ASP A 85 -9.61 -11.35 -10.53
C ASP A 85 -8.10 -11.66 -10.58
N GLU A 86 -7.69 -12.88 -10.93
CA GLU A 86 -6.27 -13.28 -10.95
C GLU A 86 -5.49 -12.78 -12.19
N SER A 87 -6.10 -12.00 -13.10
CA SER A 87 -5.41 -11.44 -14.29
C SER A 87 -4.22 -10.56 -13.93
N TRP A 88 -4.23 -9.97 -12.73
CA TRP A 88 -3.12 -9.16 -12.22
C TRP A 88 -1.78 -9.90 -12.27
N VAL A 89 -1.78 -11.24 -12.17
CA VAL A 89 -0.55 -12.05 -12.25
C VAL A 89 0.07 -11.95 -13.63
N ASP A 90 -0.72 -12.14 -14.69
CA ASP A 90 -0.19 -12.13 -16.06
C ASP A 90 0.20 -10.70 -16.47
N GLU A 91 -0.58 -9.70 -16.07
CA GLU A 91 -0.25 -8.28 -16.26
C GLU A 91 1.07 -7.91 -15.56
N HIS A 92 1.25 -8.41 -14.34
CA HIS A 92 2.47 -8.21 -13.55
C HIS A 92 3.69 -8.88 -14.18
N LEU A 93 3.56 -10.14 -14.61
CA LEU A 93 4.65 -10.87 -15.24
C LEU A 93 5.03 -10.27 -16.60
N ALA A 94 4.07 -9.76 -17.37
CA ALA A 94 4.34 -9.02 -18.60
C ALA A 94 5.13 -7.73 -18.31
N ALA A 95 4.71 -6.95 -17.31
CA ALA A 95 5.41 -5.73 -16.91
C ALA A 95 6.86 -5.99 -16.46
N LEU A 96 7.10 -7.10 -15.76
CA LEU A 96 8.45 -7.54 -15.40
C LEU A 96 9.31 -7.87 -16.62
N GLU A 97 8.76 -8.54 -17.63
CA GLU A 97 9.49 -8.86 -18.86
C GLU A 97 9.88 -7.58 -19.62
N GLU A 98 8.96 -6.62 -19.75
CA GLU A 98 9.24 -5.32 -20.36
C GLU A 98 10.34 -4.54 -19.63
N ALA A 99 10.30 -4.52 -18.29
CA ALA A 99 11.31 -3.86 -17.48
C ALA A 99 12.71 -4.48 -17.63
N ARG A 100 12.79 -5.81 -17.79
CA ARG A 100 14.05 -6.54 -18.01
C ARG A 100 14.63 -6.34 -19.41
N VAL A 101 13.80 -6.05 -20.41
CA VAL A 101 14.25 -5.78 -21.80
C VAL A 101 14.79 -4.36 -21.96
N THR A 102 14.33 -3.42 -21.14
CA THR A 102 14.70 -1.99 -21.23
C THR A 102 15.97 -1.63 -20.45
N THR A 103 16.45 -2.53 -19.59
CA THR A 103 17.63 -2.36 -18.73
C THR A 103 18.87 -2.97 -19.38
#